data_AF-A0A8K0CLZ2-F1
#
_entry.id   AF-A0A8K0CLZ2-F1
#
_cell.length_a   1.000
_cell.length_b   1.000
_cell.length_c   1.000
_cell.angle_alpha   90.00
_cell.angle_beta   90.00
_cell.angle_gamma   90.00
#
_symmetry.space_group_name_H-M   'P 1'
#
loop_
_entity.id
_entity.type
_entity.pdbx_description
1 polymer ?
#
loop_
_entity_poly.entity_id
_entity_poly.type
_entity_poly.pdbx_seq_one_letter_code
_entity_poly.pdbx_strand_id
1 'polypeptide(L)'
;MKHLGSGPQWPDLIQSKLEQPCRNYWWSALLYVQNYVNPNEPCMGQTWYLSVDTQLFIISPLFLLLFYKWPKLRPYILTVVIICASLVPFFIMFYGEYRGIADSSRSQEYIRNVYYPTHTRASPWLVGLGVGYVIYESKNVKFGRSLKKFQLNCLYLVLWLISLTVMCAVVFGAYDILMGEYNRYSHSIYVGFAPLSWAVAVGCMIFLCVQGCGGPVNWILSNPVMQVVSKLTYSMYLLHKLTLALRMYSARTNFVLGALEVLPEFWGDFTITLVLAVIWVLAFESPVLVLEKMLFHRQQERNGKPKSDIEKASNS
;
A
#
# COMPACT_ATOMS: atom_id res chain seq x y z
N MET A 1 -24.28 3.11 -15.67
CA MET A 1 -23.41 1.93 -15.80
C MET A 1 -24.01 0.78 -16.60
N LYS A 2 -25.34 0.59 -16.63
CA LYS A 2 -25.98 -0.48 -17.43
C LYS A 2 -25.58 -0.51 -18.92
N HIS A 3 -25.25 0.64 -19.52
CA HIS A 3 -24.86 0.78 -20.93
C HIS A 3 -23.34 0.84 -21.19
N LEU A 4 -22.49 0.63 -20.18
CA LEU A 4 -21.03 0.73 -20.35
C LEU A 4 -20.40 -0.53 -20.98
N GLY A 5 -21.18 -1.58 -21.24
CA GLY A 5 -20.68 -2.86 -21.73
C GLY A 5 -21.80 -3.84 -22.06
N SER A 6 -21.43 -4.94 -22.72
CA SER A 6 -22.34 -6.02 -23.09
C SER A 6 -21.60 -7.36 -23.08
N GLY A 7 -21.89 -8.20 -22.09
CA GLY A 7 -21.26 -9.49 -21.91
C GLY A 7 -22.16 -10.44 -21.11
N PRO A 8 -21.93 -11.76 -21.20
CA PRO A 8 -22.74 -12.76 -20.49
C PRO A 8 -22.72 -12.58 -18.97
N GLN A 9 -21.61 -12.08 -18.40
CA GLN A 9 -21.47 -11.80 -16.97
C GLN A 9 -21.83 -10.35 -16.59
N TRP A 10 -22.15 -9.50 -17.57
CA TRP A 10 -22.42 -8.08 -17.35
C TRP A 10 -23.57 -7.80 -16.36
N PRO A 11 -24.71 -8.53 -16.39
CA PRO A 11 -25.78 -8.32 -15.42
C PRO A 11 -25.32 -8.59 -13.98
N ASP A 12 -24.45 -9.60 -13.77
CA ASP A 12 -23.91 -9.94 -12.45
C ASP A 12 -23.03 -8.81 -11.91
N LEU A 13 -22.12 -8.27 -12.72
CA LEU A 13 -21.30 -7.11 -12.32
C LEU A 13 -22.17 -5.95 -11.86
N ILE A 14 -23.14 -5.56 -12.68
CA ILE A 14 -23.96 -4.39 -12.40
C ILE A 14 -24.84 -4.63 -11.18
N GLN A 15 -25.55 -5.75 -11.13
CA GLN A 15 -26.57 -5.97 -10.10
C GLN A 15 -25.95 -6.41 -8.77
N SER A 16 -25.12 -7.46 -8.77
CA SER A 16 -24.65 -8.12 -7.54
C SER A 16 -23.34 -7.54 -7.01
N LYS A 17 -22.43 -7.12 -7.90
CA LYS A 17 -21.08 -6.68 -7.49
C LYS A 17 -20.93 -5.17 -7.32
N LEU A 18 -21.80 -4.37 -7.93
CA LEU A 18 -21.66 -2.92 -7.94
C LEU A 18 -22.90 -2.20 -7.39
N GLU A 19 -24.07 -2.37 -8.01
CA GLU A 19 -25.26 -1.58 -7.67
C GLU A 19 -25.79 -1.90 -6.27
N GLN A 20 -26.03 -3.17 -5.94
CA GLN A 20 -26.58 -3.56 -4.63
C GLN A 20 -25.63 -3.22 -3.47
N PRO A 21 -24.33 -3.62 -3.48
CA PRO A 21 -23.41 -3.28 -2.40
C PRO A 21 -23.27 -1.77 -2.20
N CYS A 22 -23.22 -0.99 -3.29
CA CYS A 22 -23.13 0.47 -3.18
C CYS A 22 -24.40 1.11 -2.68
N ARG A 23 -25.59 0.65 -3.07
CA ARG A 23 -26.85 1.19 -2.53
C ARG A 23 -26.95 0.98 -1.02
N ASN A 24 -26.49 -0.17 -0.53
CA ASN A 24 -26.60 -0.53 0.88
C ASN A 24 -25.47 0.09 1.73
N TYR A 25 -24.25 0.19 1.19
CA TYR A 25 -23.04 0.48 1.96
C TYR A 25 -22.14 1.59 1.39
N TRP A 26 -22.64 2.48 0.53
CA TRP A 26 -21.87 3.65 0.09
C TRP A 26 -21.31 4.48 1.27
N TRP A 27 -22.10 4.57 2.35
CA TRP A 27 -21.74 5.32 3.56
C TRP A 27 -20.52 4.72 4.27
N SER A 28 -20.34 3.39 4.27
CA SER A 28 -19.24 2.74 4.98
C SER A 28 -17.90 2.94 4.27
N ALA A 29 -17.93 3.11 2.94
CA ALA A 29 -16.78 3.52 2.14
C ALA A 29 -16.38 4.97 2.44
N LEU A 30 -17.35 5.90 2.55
CA LEU A 30 -17.08 7.31 2.88
C LEU A 30 -16.56 7.50 4.32
N LEU A 31 -17.07 6.70 5.27
CA LEU A 31 -16.62 6.71 6.65
C LEU A 31 -15.34 5.88 6.88
N TYR A 32 -14.78 5.25 5.83
CA TYR A 32 -13.58 4.43 5.92
C TYR A 32 -13.68 3.26 6.91
N VAL A 33 -14.84 2.62 7.01
CA VAL A 33 -15.11 1.49 7.95
C VAL A 33 -15.57 0.20 7.27
N GLN A 34 -15.68 0.19 5.93
CA GLN A 34 -16.18 -0.96 5.17
C GLN A 34 -15.39 -2.26 5.38
N ASN A 35 -14.10 -2.15 5.72
CA ASN A 35 -13.23 -3.29 5.97
C ASN A 35 -13.64 -4.10 7.23
N TYR A 36 -14.48 -3.52 8.09
CA TYR A 36 -15.09 -4.19 9.23
C TYR A 36 -16.60 -4.37 9.10
N VAL A 37 -17.30 -3.37 8.54
CA VAL A 37 -18.77 -3.37 8.44
C VAL A 37 -19.26 -4.38 7.41
N ASN A 38 -18.69 -4.36 6.21
CA ASN A 38 -19.18 -5.12 5.06
C ASN A 38 -18.02 -5.64 4.18
N PRO A 39 -17.07 -6.41 4.75
CA PRO A 39 -15.88 -6.84 4.03
C PRO A 39 -16.16 -7.77 2.84
N ASN A 40 -17.28 -8.49 2.85
CA ASN A 40 -17.63 -9.44 1.79
C ASN A 40 -18.46 -8.81 0.67
N GLU A 41 -19.03 -7.63 0.93
CA GLU A 41 -19.86 -6.87 0.00
C GLU A 41 -19.49 -5.37 0.04
N PRO A 42 -18.22 -5.01 -0.22
CA PRO A 42 -17.81 -3.61 -0.28
C PRO A 42 -18.39 -2.94 -1.53
N CYS A 43 -18.83 -1.68 -1.41
CA CYS A 43 -19.25 -0.87 -2.55
C CYS A 43 -18.11 -0.72 -3.57
N MET A 44 -16.92 -0.36 -3.09
CA MET A 44 -15.71 -0.26 -3.92
C MET A 44 -14.64 -1.15 -3.33
N GLY A 45 -14.53 -2.38 -3.84
CA GLY A 45 -13.66 -3.43 -3.33
C GLY A 45 -12.27 -2.93 -2.95
N GLN A 46 -11.53 -2.30 -3.88
CA GLN A 46 -10.18 -1.76 -3.66
C GLN A 46 -10.07 -0.80 -2.48
N THR A 47 -11.10 -0.05 -2.13
CA THR A 47 -11.01 0.98 -1.09
C THR A 47 -10.92 0.41 0.34
N TRP A 48 -10.94 -0.92 0.50
CA TRP A 48 -10.60 -1.59 1.77
C TRP A 48 -9.25 -1.11 2.33
N TYR A 49 -8.25 -0.94 1.46
CA TYR A 49 -6.92 -0.50 1.86
C TYR A 49 -6.94 0.95 2.35
N LEU A 50 -7.71 1.81 1.69
CA LEU A 50 -7.87 3.21 2.10
C LEU A 50 -8.56 3.32 3.47
N SER A 51 -9.45 2.36 3.78
CA SER A 51 -10.06 2.26 5.11
C SER A 51 -9.02 1.89 6.18
N VAL A 52 -8.17 0.91 5.89
CA VAL A 52 -7.05 0.52 6.77
C VAL A 52 -6.08 1.69 6.99
N ASP A 53 -5.66 2.35 5.91
CA ASP A 53 -4.70 3.46 5.95
C ASP A 53 -5.23 4.64 6.75
N THR A 54 -6.48 5.05 6.52
CA THR A 54 -7.11 6.14 7.27
C THR A 54 -7.22 5.83 8.76
N GLN A 55 -7.61 4.60 9.12
CA GLN A 55 -7.72 4.18 10.52
C GLN A 55 -6.35 4.18 11.22
N LEU A 56 -5.31 3.68 10.57
CA LEU A 56 -3.95 3.73 11.10
C LEU A 56 -3.42 5.17 11.17
N PHE A 57 -3.74 6.00 10.18
CA PHE A 57 -3.40 7.41 10.16
C PHE A 57 -3.99 8.16 11.37
N ILE A 58 -5.26 7.94 11.68
CA ILE A 58 -5.94 8.51 12.85
C ILE A 58 -5.26 8.09 14.17
N ILE A 59 -4.71 6.87 14.23
CA ILE A 59 -4.01 6.36 15.43
C ILE A 59 -2.55 6.86 15.51
N SER A 60 -1.94 7.28 14.40
CA SER A 60 -0.54 7.76 14.37
C SER A 60 -0.15 8.76 15.46
N PRO A 61 -0.94 9.82 15.74
CA PRO A 61 -0.59 10.79 16.77
C PRO A 61 -0.41 10.17 18.15
N LEU A 62 -1.18 9.11 18.48
CA LEU A 62 -1.03 8.40 19.74
C LEU A 62 0.35 7.72 19.84
N PHE A 63 0.78 7.03 18.77
CA PHE A 63 2.10 6.41 18.72
C PHE A 63 3.22 7.46 18.76
N LEU A 64 3.07 8.57 18.03
CA LEU A 64 4.04 9.65 18.03
C LEU A 64 4.17 10.31 19.42
N LEU A 65 3.06 10.54 20.12
CA LEU A 65 3.06 11.07 21.49
C LEU A 65 3.72 10.10 22.48
N LEU A 66 3.44 8.80 22.35
CA LEU A 66 4.08 7.76 23.17
C LEU A 66 5.60 7.76 22.96
N PHE A 67 6.04 7.87 21.71
CA PHE A 67 7.45 7.92 21.34
C PHE A 67 8.14 9.20 21.79
N TYR A 68 7.43 10.33 21.79
CA TYR A 68 7.94 11.60 22.30
C TYR A 68 8.14 11.57 23.81
N LYS A 69 7.20 10.96 24.56
CA LYS A 69 7.25 10.91 26.03
C LYS A 69 8.40 10.05 26.55
N TRP A 70 8.72 8.93 25.87
CA TRP A 70 9.71 7.95 26.35
C TRP A 70 10.82 7.65 25.33
N PRO A 71 11.69 8.63 25.01
CA PRO A 71 12.65 8.53 23.90
C PRO A 71 13.66 7.38 24.06
N LYS A 72 14.05 7.03 25.30
CA LYS A 72 14.99 5.92 25.57
C LYS A 72 14.36 4.53 25.38
N LEU A 73 13.07 4.38 25.69
CA LEU A 73 12.34 3.11 25.60
C LEU A 73 11.71 2.90 24.23
N ARG A 74 11.52 3.99 23.49
CA ARG A 74 10.92 4.04 22.17
C ARG A 74 11.33 2.91 21.19
N PRO A 75 12.63 2.61 20.92
CA PRO A 75 12.96 1.54 19.99
C PRO A 75 12.49 0.17 20.50
N TYR A 76 12.55 -0.07 21.82
CA TYR A 76 12.05 -1.30 22.42
C TYR A 76 10.53 -1.40 22.30
N ILE A 77 9.80 -0.32 22.60
CA ILE A 77 8.34 -0.27 22.47
C ILE A 77 7.94 -0.54 21.02
N LEU A 78 8.58 0.12 20.05
CA LEU A 78 8.28 -0.07 18.64
C LEU A 78 8.51 -1.53 18.22
N THR A 79 9.64 -2.12 18.58
CA THR A 79 9.95 -3.52 18.26
C THR A 79 8.92 -4.48 18.87
N VAL A 80 8.55 -4.29 20.14
CA VAL A 80 7.54 -5.12 20.81
C VAL A 80 6.19 -5.01 20.11
N VAL A 81 5.73 -3.78 19.81
CA VAL A 81 4.44 -3.56 19.15
C VAL A 81 4.44 -4.14 17.72
N ILE A 82 5.54 -4.04 16.98
CA ILE A 82 5.67 -4.66 15.64
C ILE A 82 5.54 -6.18 15.74
N ILE A 83 6.24 -6.82 16.69
CA ILE A 83 6.16 -8.27 16.90
C ILE A 83 4.74 -8.68 17.29
N CYS A 84 4.10 -7.97 18.22
CA CYS A 84 2.71 -8.23 18.58
C CYS A 84 1.79 -8.10 17.35
N ALA A 85 1.96 -7.05 16.54
CA ALA A 85 1.16 -6.82 15.34
C ALA A 85 1.36 -7.91 14.27
N SER A 86 2.54 -8.51 14.13
CA SER A 86 2.77 -9.63 13.21
C SER A 86 2.25 -10.97 13.74
N LEU A 87 2.21 -11.14 15.06
CA LEU A 87 1.65 -12.33 15.69
C LEU A 87 0.13 -12.41 15.54
N VAL A 88 -0.58 -11.29 15.44
CA VAL A 88 -2.04 -11.28 15.23
C VAL A 88 -2.45 -12.05 13.97
N PRO A 89 -2.01 -11.70 12.75
CA PRO A 89 -2.33 -12.47 11.54
C PRO A 89 -1.81 -13.91 11.60
N PHE A 90 -0.66 -14.15 12.25
CA PHE A 90 -0.16 -15.51 12.49
C PHE A 90 -1.18 -16.35 13.27
N PHE A 91 -1.67 -15.86 14.42
CA PHE A 91 -2.61 -16.62 15.24
C PHE A 91 -3.97 -16.77 14.57
N ILE A 92 -4.45 -15.76 13.85
CA ILE A 92 -5.71 -15.86 13.10
C ILE A 92 -5.61 -16.97 12.04
N MET A 93 -4.51 -17.04 11.30
CA MET A 93 -4.27 -18.12 10.34
C MET A 93 -4.09 -19.47 11.04
N PHE A 94 -3.36 -19.49 12.14
CA PHE A 94 -3.06 -20.70 12.87
C PHE A 94 -4.32 -21.35 13.43
N TYR A 95 -5.22 -20.59 14.04
CA TYR A 95 -6.47 -21.16 14.59
C TYR A 95 -7.60 -21.23 13.57
N GLY A 96 -7.63 -20.33 12.59
CA GLY A 96 -8.66 -20.30 11.56
C GLY A 96 -8.50 -21.37 10.50
N GLU A 97 -7.28 -21.88 10.30
CA GLU A 97 -6.92 -22.90 9.31
C GLU A 97 -7.33 -22.53 7.88
N TYR A 98 -7.07 -21.27 7.49
CA TYR A 98 -7.37 -20.78 6.15
C TYR A 98 -6.28 -21.14 5.15
N ARG A 99 -6.67 -21.50 3.93
CA ARG A 99 -5.75 -21.77 2.81
C ARG A 99 -5.39 -20.53 1.99
N GLY A 100 -6.17 -19.45 2.10
CA GLY A 100 -5.97 -18.20 1.36
C GLY A 100 -7.16 -17.85 0.46
N ILE A 101 -7.00 -16.83 -0.39
CA ILE A 101 -8.08 -16.35 -1.29
C ILE A 101 -8.45 -17.40 -2.36
N ALA A 102 -7.51 -18.26 -2.74
CA ALA A 102 -7.72 -19.30 -3.76
C ALA A 102 -8.66 -20.43 -3.29
N ASP A 103 -8.89 -20.55 -1.98
CA ASP A 103 -9.82 -21.52 -1.42
C ASP A 103 -11.26 -21.00 -1.50
N SER A 104 -12.00 -21.50 -2.48
CA SER A 104 -13.39 -21.09 -2.72
C SER A 104 -14.30 -21.36 -1.53
N SER A 105 -14.01 -22.38 -0.72
CA SER A 105 -14.88 -22.81 0.39
C SER A 105 -14.90 -21.81 1.56
N ARG A 106 -13.76 -21.17 1.85
CA ARG A 106 -13.59 -20.26 3.00
C ARG A 106 -13.03 -18.89 2.62
N SER A 107 -13.07 -18.55 1.34
CA SER A 107 -12.61 -17.26 0.80
C SER A 107 -13.23 -16.05 1.54
N GLN A 108 -14.52 -16.10 1.85
CA GLN A 108 -15.23 -15.02 2.56
C GLN A 108 -14.76 -14.84 4.01
N GLU A 109 -14.50 -15.95 4.72
CA GLU A 109 -13.96 -15.90 6.07
C GLU A 109 -12.53 -15.38 6.07
N TYR A 110 -11.71 -15.81 5.09
CA TYR A 110 -10.36 -15.29 4.92
C TYR A 110 -10.36 -13.79 4.63
N ILE A 111 -11.23 -13.30 3.74
CA ILE A 111 -11.34 -11.87 3.44
C ILE A 111 -11.67 -11.09 4.72
N ARG A 112 -12.71 -11.54 5.44
CA ARG A 112 -13.21 -10.89 6.65
C ARG A 112 -12.23 -10.93 7.82
N ASN A 113 -11.50 -12.03 8.02
CA ASN A 113 -10.71 -12.25 9.23
C ASN A 113 -9.21 -12.00 9.02
N VAL A 114 -8.69 -12.15 7.80
CA VAL A 114 -7.26 -12.08 7.53
C VAL A 114 -6.91 -10.93 6.60
N TYR A 115 -7.64 -10.77 5.50
CA TYR A 115 -7.19 -9.90 4.40
C TYR A 115 -7.50 -8.41 4.62
N TYR A 116 -8.74 -8.08 5.00
CA TYR A 116 -9.23 -6.70 5.17
C TYR A 116 -9.05 -6.04 6.55
N PRO A 117 -9.04 -6.78 7.68
CA PRO A 117 -8.92 -6.14 8.99
C PRO A 117 -7.66 -5.30 9.15
N THR A 118 -7.81 -4.13 9.75
CA THR A 118 -6.70 -3.19 10.01
C THR A 118 -5.62 -3.78 10.92
N HIS A 119 -6.03 -4.56 11.93
CA HIS A 119 -5.08 -5.17 12.86
C HIS A 119 -4.15 -6.20 12.22
N THR A 120 -4.53 -6.87 11.12
CA THR A 120 -3.65 -7.80 10.40
C THR A 120 -2.65 -7.08 9.48
N ARG A 121 -2.86 -5.77 9.27
CA ARG A 121 -2.04 -4.90 8.41
C ARG A 121 -1.27 -3.84 9.19
N ALA A 122 -1.31 -3.87 10.51
CA ALA A 122 -0.64 -2.88 11.34
C ALA A 122 0.90 -3.03 11.32
N SER A 123 1.44 -4.24 11.13
CA SER A 123 2.89 -4.48 11.23
C SER A 123 3.72 -3.74 10.14
N PRO A 124 3.36 -3.74 8.84
CA PRO A 124 4.08 -2.95 7.83
C PRO A 124 3.99 -1.44 8.08
N TRP A 125 2.83 -0.98 8.57
CA TRP A 125 2.61 0.44 8.88
C TRP A 125 3.51 0.91 10.02
N LEU A 126 3.62 0.12 11.10
CA LEU A 126 4.52 0.41 12.22
C LEU A 126 6.00 0.42 11.79
N VAL A 127 6.40 -0.48 10.88
CA VAL A 127 7.75 -0.44 10.29
C VAL A 127 7.97 0.86 9.55
N GLY A 128 7.00 1.32 8.74
CA GLY A 128 7.06 2.62 8.06
C GLY A 128 7.26 3.78 9.03
N LEU A 129 6.50 3.81 10.13
CA LEU A 129 6.64 4.81 11.19
C LEU A 129 8.04 4.77 11.83
N GLY A 130 8.59 3.57 12.05
CA GLY A 130 9.94 3.36 12.54
C GLY A 130 11.02 3.87 11.60
N VAL A 131 10.94 3.48 10.33
CA VAL A 131 11.87 3.88 9.26
C VAL A 131 11.85 5.40 9.08
N GLY A 132 10.65 6.00 9.05
CA GLY A 132 10.51 7.46 8.93
C GLY A 132 11.23 8.22 10.05
N TYR A 133 11.17 7.69 11.28
CA TYR A 133 11.95 8.26 12.38
C TYR A 133 13.45 8.03 12.26
N VAL A 134 13.89 6.82 11.89
CA VAL A 134 15.33 6.55 11.70
C VAL A 134 15.90 7.50 10.66
N ILE A 135 15.14 7.77 9.59
CA ILE A 135 15.49 8.77 8.57
C ILE A 135 15.58 10.17 9.20
N TYR A 136 14.58 10.59 9.97
CA TYR A 136 14.57 11.89 10.66
C TYR A 136 15.82 12.08 11.56
N GLU A 137 16.12 11.09 12.40
CA GLU A 137 17.29 11.12 13.29
C GLU A 137 18.60 11.09 12.52
N SER A 138 18.68 10.30 11.44
CA SER A 138 19.90 10.20 10.63
C SER A 138 20.28 11.50 9.90
N LYS A 139 19.31 12.40 9.69
CA LYS A 139 19.58 13.76 9.20
C LYS A 139 20.21 14.64 10.29
N ASN A 140 19.84 14.43 11.56
CA ASN A 140 20.34 15.19 12.70
C ASN A 140 21.66 14.64 13.24
N VAL A 141 21.86 13.32 13.17
CA VAL A 141 23.06 12.61 13.62
C VAL A 141 23.69 11.93 12.42
N LYS A 142 24.88 12.39 11.99
CA LYS A 142 25.62 11.76 10.86
C LYS A 142 25.88 10.28 11.17
N PHE A 143 25.05 9.40 10.61
CA PHE A 143 25.15 7.95 10.76
C PHE A 143 26.52 7.48 10.24
N GLY A 144 27.17 6.56 10.97
CA GLY A 144 28.43 5.95 10.51
C GLY A 144 29.72 6.75 10.77
N ARG A 145 29.70 7.85 11.54
CA ARG A 145 30.91 8.64 11.87
C ARG A 145 32.08 7.85 12.47
N SER A 146 31.81 6.70 13.10
CA SER A 146 32.83 5.85 13.72
C SER A 146 33.41 4.77 12.79
N LEU A 147 32.83 4.56 11.61
CA LEU A 147 33.22 3.47 10.71
C LEU A 147 34.12 4.00 9.58
N LYS A 148 35.11 3.20 9.18
CA LYS A 148 35.93 3.52 8.01
C LYS A 148 35.07 3.45 6.74
N LYS A 149 35.38 4.27 5.73
CA LYS A 149 34.65 4.32 4.44
C LYS A 149 34.44 2.94 3.81
N PHE A 150 35.44 2.07 3.90
CA PHE A 150 35.36 0.68 3.43
C PHE A 150 34.31 -0.14 4.18
N GLN A 151 34.28 -0.06 5.52
CA GLN A 151 33.31 -0.78 6.35
C GLN A 151 31.87 -0.31 6.10
N LEU A 152 31.67 0.98 5.87
CA LEU A 152 30.36 1.53 5.50
C LEU A 152 29.88 1.01 4.14
N ASN A 153 30.76 0.99 3.15
CA ASN A 153 30.41 0.47 1.82
C ASN A 153 30.06 -1.03 1.88
N CYS A 154 30.81 -1.83 2.66
CA CYS A 154 30.48 -3.23 2.90
C CYS A 154 29.12 -3.38 3.59
N LEU A 155 28.83 -2.57 4.62
CA LEU A 155 27.54 -2.59 5.31
C LEU A 155 26.39 -2.29 4.34
N TYR A 156 26.52 -1.27 3.49
CA TYR A 156 25.49 -0.91 2.53
C TYR A 156 25.25 -2.00 1.48
N LEU A 157 26.32 -2.65 1.00
CA LEU A 157 26.20 -3.77 0.07
C LEU A 157 25.51 -4.97 0.72
N VAL A 158 25.87 -5.30 1.97
CA VAL A 158 25.21 -6.37 2.74
C VAL A 158 23.74 -6.06 2.96
N LEU A 159 23.37 -4.84 3.33
CA LEU A 159 21.97 -4.43 3.50
C LEU A 159 21.18 -4.52 2.19
N TRP A 160 21.79 -4.17 1.06
CA TRP A 160 21.18 -4.34 -0.26
C TRP A 160 20.92 -5.81 -0.58
N LEU A 161 21.94 -6.67 -0.45
CA LEU A 161 21.82 -8.10 -0.74
C LEU A 161 20.79 -8.76 0.16
N ILE A 162 20.77 -8.43 1.45
CA ILE A 162 19.76 -8.94 2.39
C ILE A 162 18.36 -8.49 1.98
N SER A 163 18.17 -7.20 1.67
CA SER A 163 16.86 -6.67 1.31
C SER A 163 16.32 -7.33 0.03
N LEU A 164 17.16 -7.46 -1.01
CA LEU A 164 16.79 -8.13 -2.26
C LEU A 164 16.49 -9.61 -2.03
N THR A 165 17.31 -10.31 -1.25
CA THR A 165 17.10 -11.71 -0.91
C THR A 165 15.77 -11.91 -0.19
N VAL A 166 15.45 -11.06 0.79
CA VAL A 166 14.19 -11.12 1.53
C VAL A 166 13.00 -10.85 0.61
N MET A 167 13.08 -9.86 -0.27
CA MET A 167 11.99 -9.58 -1.23
C MET A 167 11.76 -10.75 -2.19
N CYS A 168 12.83 -11.32 -2.75
CA CYS A 168 12.74 -12.53 -3.58
C CYS A 168 12.14 -13.69 -2.79
N ALA A 169 12.60 -13.95 -1.57
CA ALA A 169 12.08 -15.02 -0.72
C ALA A 169 10.58 -14.85 -0.41
N VAL A 170 10.11 -13.63 -0.17
CA VAL A 170 8.67 -13.35 0.03
C VAL A 170 7.86 -13.62 -1.24
N VAL A 171 8.37 -13.23 -2.41
CA VAL A 171 7.67 -13.44 -3.69
C VAL A 171 7.64 -14.92 -4.07
N PHE A 172 8.78 -15.61 -4.04
CA PHE A 172 8.85 -17.03 -4.38
C PHE A 172 8.19 -17.90 -3.31
N GLY A 173 8.26 -17.53 -2.04
CA GLY A 173 7.53 -18.22 -0.97
C GLY A 173 6.02 -18.15 -1.14
N ALA A 174 5.49 -17.14 -1.83
CA ALA A 174 4.07 -17.06 -2.15
C ALA A 174 3.62 -18.23 -3.04
N TYR A 175 4.48 -18.71 -3.93
CA TYR A 175 4.17 -19.80 -4.85
C TYR A 175 3.85 -21.08 -4.10
N ASP A 176 4.73 -21.48 -3.17
CA ASP A 176 4.53 -22.69 -2.34
C ASP A 176 3.28 -22.58 -1.47
N ILE A 177 2.96 -21.39 -0.97
CA ILE A 177 1.74 -21.16 -0.18
C ILE A 177 0.46 -21.23 -1.02
N LEU A 178 0.52 -20.85 -2.30
CA LEU A 178 -0.67 -20.83 -3.17
C LEU A 178 -0.88 -22.15 -3.92
N MET A 179 0.20 -22.81 -4.34
CA MET A 179 0.16 -24.00 -5.20
C MET A 179 0.58 -25.29 -4.49
N GLY A 180 1.26 -25.18 -3.35
CA GLY A 180 1.73 -26.32 -2.58
C GLY A 180 0.64 -26.96 -1.72
N GLU A 181 1.02 -28.04 -1.04
CA GLU A 181 0.15 -28.69 -0.07
C GLU A 181 -0.08 -27.80 1.15
N TYR A 182 -1.32 -27.77 1.64
CA TYR A 182 -1.66 -26.96 2.79
C TYR A 182 -0.91 -27.42 4.03
N ASN A 183 -0.05 -26.54 4.54
CA ASN A 183 0.61 -26.71 5.83
C ASN A 183 0.27 -25.53 6.75
N ARG A 184 -0.46 -25.83 7.83
CA ARG A 184 -0.89 -24.85 8.83
C ARG A 184 0.25 -23.96 9.33
N TYR A 185 1.43 -24.53 9.60
CA TYR A 185 2.57 -23.76 10.10
C TYR A 185 3.13 -22.84 9.03
N SER A 186 3.41 -23.37 7.83
CA SER A 186 3.97 -22.59 6.72
C SER A 186 3.06 -21.41 6.33
N HIS A 187 1.75 -21.64 6.20
CA HIS A 187 0.78 -20.59 5.86
C HIS A 187 0.69 -19.53 6.96
N SER A 188 0.67 -19.94 8.23
CA SER A 188 0.57 -18.99 9.35
C SER A 188 1.82 -18.12 9.48
N ILE A 189 3.01 -18.74 9.33
CA ILE A 189 4.29 -18.02 9.32
C ILE A 189 4.33 -17.04 8.15
N TYR A 190 3.95 -17.49 6.96
CA TYR A 190 3.98 -16.65 5.77
C TYR A 190 3.08 -15.42 5.91
N VAL A 191 1.78 -15.60 6.24
CA VAL A 191 0.84 -14.47 6.36
C VAL A 191 1.25 -13.54 7.52
N GLY A 192 1.76 -14.08 8.63
CA GLY A 192 2.18 -13.30 9.77
C GLY A 192 3.42 -12.43 9.53
N PHE A 193 4.45 -13.02 8.92
CA PHE A 193 5.79 -12.43 8.86
C PHE A 193 6.21 -11.96 7.47
N ALA A 194 5.64 -12.47 6.37
CA ALA A 194 6.03 -12.01 5.04
C ALA A 194 5.75 -10.52 4.80
N PRO A 195 4.59 -9.95 5.19
CA PRO A 195 4.35 -8.50 5.07
C PRO A 195 5.32 -7.67 5.92
N LEU A 196 5.66 -8.15 7.12
CA LEU A 196 6.64 -7.53 8.00
C LEU A 196 8.03 -7.51 7.34
N SER A 197 8.51 -8.66 6.88
CA SER A 197 9.80 -8.82 6.22
C SER A 197 9.91 -7.97 4.95
N TRP A 198 8.84 -7.92 4.15
CA TRP A 198 8.76 -7.05 2.97
C TRP A 198 8.87 -5.57 3.35
N ALA A 199 8.13 -5.12 4.36
CA ALA A 199 8.16 -3.74 4.82
C ALA A 199 9.54 -3.33 5.34
N VAL A 200 10.21 -4.22 6.08
CA VAL A 200 11.58 -3.98 6.57
C VAL A 200 12.57 -3.90 5.40
N ALA A 201 12.49 -4.81 4.43
CA ALA A 201 13.36 -4.77 3.26
C ALA A 201 13.19 -3.47 2.44
N VAL A 202 11.93 -3.07 2.18
CA VAL A 202 11.63 -1.80 1.51
C VAL A 202 12.10 -0.61 2.34
N GLY A 203 11.88 -0.63 3.65
CA GLY A 203 12.35 0.40 4.58
C GLY A 203 13.88 0.58 4.55
N CYS A 204 14.62 -0.54 4.54
CA CYS A 204 16.08 -0.54 4.37
C CYS A 204 16.50 0.08 3.04
N MET A 205 15.84 -0.28 1.93
CA MET A 205 16.13 0.32 0.62
C MET A 205 15.87 1.84 0.60
N ILE A 206 14.75 2.29 1.18
CA ILE A 206 14.44 3.73 1.30
C ILE A 206 15.52 4.44 2.10
N PHE A 207 15.92 3.86 3.24
CA PHE A 207 17.00 4.40 4.07
C PHE A 207 18.31 4.53 3.27
N LEU A 208 18.70 3.49 2.51
CA LEU A 208 19.90 3.51 1.67
C LEU A 208 19.81 4.57 0.55
N CYS A 209 18.63 4.78 -0.04
CA CYS A 209 18.41 5.82 -1.04
C CYS A 209 18.59 7.22 -0.43
N VAL A 210 18.02 7.47 0.76
CA VAL A 210 18.15 8.76 1.46
C VAL A 210 19.60 9.07 1.85
N GLN A 211 20.40 8.04 2.19
CA GLN A 211 21.83 8.21 2.49
C GLN A 211 22.70 8.43 1.23
N GLY A 212 22.12 8.43 0.03
CA GLY A 212 22.87 8.56 -1.22
C GLY A 212 23.56 7.26 -1.67
N CYS A 213 23.26 6.13 -1.02
CA CYS A 213 23.79 4.80 -1.35
C CYS A 213 22.76 3.93 -2.08
N GLY A 214 21.76 4.55 -2.69
CA GLY A 214 20.68 3.85 -3.38
C GLY A 214 21.01 3.36 -4.80
N GLY A 215 22.19 3.73 -5.34
CA GLY A 215 22.69 3.21 -6.61
C GLY A 215 21.68 3.32 -7.78
N PRO A 216 21.50 2.26 -8.58
CA PRO A 216 20.56 2.25 -9.71
C PRO A 216 19.11 2.51 -9.31
N VAL A 217 18.67 2.01 -8.15
CA VAL A 217 17.29 2.16 -7.70
C VAL A 217 16.97 3.63 -7.44
N ASN A 218 17.87 4.37 -6.80
CA ASN A 218 17.69 5.80 -6.59
C ASN A 218 17.66 6.57 -7.92
N TRP A 219 18.48 6.16 -8.90
CA TRP A 219 18.48 6.77 -10.24
C TRP A 219 17.14 6.57 -10.97
N ILE A 220 16.59 5.34 -10.95
CA ILE A 220 15.29 5.05 -11.58
C ILE A 220 14.16 5.79 -10.87
N LEU A 221 14.09 5.71 -9.53
CA LEU A 221 12.99 6.28 -8.76
C LEU A 221 13.00 7.80 -8.72
N SER A 222 14.17 8.43 -8.88
CA SER A 222 14.28 9.89 -8.94
C SER A 222 14.04 10.47 -10.33
N ASN A 223 13.86 9.63 -11.35
CA ASN A 223 13.62 10.08 -12.73
C ASN A 223 12.34 10.92 -12.83
N PRO A 224 12.34 12.06 -13.56
CA PRO A 224 11.16 12.91 -13.74
C PRO A 224 9.90 12.17 -14.20
N VAL A 225 10.04 11.15 -15.06
CA VAL A 225 8.90 10.34 -15.52
C VAL A 225 8.25 9.61 -14.35
N MET A 226 9.05 9.01 -13.47
CA MET A 226 8.55 8.32 -12.28
C MET A 226 7.92 9.30 -11.28
N GLN A 227 8.39 10.55 -11.22
CA GLN A 227 7.76 11.59 -10.40
C GLN A 227 6.39 12.03 -10.93
N VAL A 228 6.17 11.98 -12.24
CA VAL A 228 4.83 12.24 -12.82
C VAL A 228 3.91 11.05 -12.54
N VAL A 229 4.39 9.83 -12.80
CA VAL A 229 3.61 8.61 -12.55
C VAL A 229 3.23 8.51 -11.07
N SER A 230 4.14 8.83 -10.14
CA SER A 230 3.87 8.79 -8.70
C SER A 230 2.68 9.67 -8.29
N LYS A 231 2.52 10.85 -8.90
CA LYS A 231 1.37 11.74 -8.68
C LYS A 231 0.05 11.14 -9.18
N LEU A 232 0.10 10.31 -10.22
CA LEU A 232 -1.08 9.65 -10.79
C LEU A 232 -1.43 8.34 -10.07
N THR A 233 -0.52 7.76 -9.28
CA THR A 233 -0.71 6.42 -8.68
C THR A 233 -1.96 6.29 -7.84
N TYR A 234 -2.35 7.33 -7.09
CA TYR A 234 -3.57 7.29 -6.28
C TYR A 234 -4.84 7.20 -7.14
N SER A 235 -4.96 8.05 -8.15
CA SER A 235 -6.05 7.98 -9.14
C SER A 235 -6.06 6.65 -9.90
N MET A 236 -4.89 6.15 -10.33
CA MET A 236 -4.78 4.83 -10.95
C MET A 236 -5.27 3.72 -10.01
N TYR A 237 -4.91 3.80 -8.72
CA TYR A 237 -5.36 2.86 -7.70
C TYR A 237 -6.88 2.90 -7.49
N LEU A 238 -7.53 4.05 -7.57
CA LEU A 238 -8.99 4.10 -7.46
C LEU A 238 -9.69 3.48 -8.68
N LEU A 239 -9.11 3.64 -9.87
CA LEU A 239 -9.74 3.26 -11.14
C LEU A 239 -9.42 1.83 -11.61
N HIS A 240 -8.27 1.26 -11.24
CA HIS A 240 -7.79 -0.02 -11.81
C HIS A 240 -8.76 -1.20 -11.65
N LYS A 241 -9.43 -1.33 -10.49
CA LYS A 241 -10.41 -2.43 -10.30
C LYS A 241 -11.65 -2.23 -11.15
N LEU A 242 -12.06 -0.97 -11.36
CA LEU A 242 -13.21 -0.67 -12.21
C LEU A 242 -12.88 -0.97 -13.68
N THR A 243 -11.71 -0.54 -14.17
CA THR A 243 -11.28 -0.83 -15.55
C THR A 243 -11.16 -2.33 -15.79
N LEU A 244 -10.53 -3.06 -14.85
CA LEU A 244 -10.42 -4.50 -14.91
C LEU A 244 -11.79 -5.20 -14.88
N ALA A 245 -12.70 -4.78 -13.99
CA ALA A 245 -14.05 -5.34 -13.91
C ALA A 245 -14.84 -5.09 -15.20
N LEU A 246 -14.83 -3.87 -15.74
CA LEU A 246 -15.51 -3.57 -17.00
C LEU A 246 -15.00 -4.46 -18.14
N ARG A 247 -13.69 -4.71 -18.21
CA ARG A 247 -13.09 -5.60 -19.21
C ARG A 247 -13.49 -7.07 -18.99
N MET A 248 -13.28 -7.60 -17.79
CA MET A 248 -13.52 -9.01 -17.47
C MET A 248 -14.99 -9.39 -17.67
N TYR A 249 -15.93 -8.56 -17.18
CA TYR A 249 -17.36 -8.87 -17.25
C TYR A 249 -17.99 -8.53 -18.61
N SER A 250 -17.31 -7.75 -19.45
CA SER A 250 -17.67 -7.58 -20.87
C SER A 250 -17.08 -8.66 -21.77
N ALA A 251 -16.12 -9.45 -21.27
CA ALA A 251 -15.49 -10.50 -22.05
C ALA A 251 -16.53 -11.55 -22.47
N ARG A 252 -16.46 -11.96 -23.73
CA ARG A 252 -17.34 -12.98 -24.32
C ARG A 252 -16.67 -14.35 -24.43
N THR A 253 -15.36 -14.38 -24.21
CA THR A 253 -14.52 -15.59 -24.23
C THR A 253 -13.73 -15.66 -22.95
N ASN A 254 -13.34 -16.88 -22.57
CA ASN A 254 -12.47 -17.09 -21.42
C ASN A 254 -11.06 -16.57 -21.72
N PHE A 255 -10.43 -15.99 -20.69
CA PHE A 255 -9.01 -15.66 -20.73
C PHE A 255 -8.21 -16.94 -20.55
N VAL A 256 -7.30 -17.23 -21.47
CA VAL A 256 -6.30 -18.28 -21.30
C VAL A 256 -5.14 -17.66 -20.53
N LEU A 257 -4.79 -18.25 -19.40
CA LEU A 257 -3.68 -17.78 -18.56
C LEU A 257 -2.35 -18.36 -19.05
N GLY A 258 -1.93 -17.97 -20.26
CA GLY A 258 -0.59 -18.26 -20.78
C GLY A 258 0.38 -17.11 -20.53
N ALA A 259 1.66 -17.44 -20.32
CA ALA A 259 2.69 -16.43 -20.07
C ALA A 259 2.80 -15.36 -21.19
N LEU A 260 2.48 -15.75 -22.43
CA LEU A 260 2.48 -14.85 -23.59
C LEU A 260 1.24 -13.95 -23.69
N GLU A 261 0.13 -14.32 -23.05
CA GLU A 261 -1.12 -13.55 -23.06
C GLU A 261 -1.18 -12.55 -21.89
N VAL A 262 -0.61 -12.92 -20.74
CA VAL A 262 -0.65 -12.10 -19.52
C VAL A 262 0.09 -10.76 -19.68
N LEU A 263 1.22 -10.75 -20.39
CA LEU A 263 2.02 -9.53 -20.56
C LEU A 263 1.30 -8.45 -21.39
N PRO A 264 0.79 -8.74 -22.60
CA PRO A 264 -0.01 -7.79 -23.35
C PRO A 264 -1.25 -7.30 -22.59
N GLU A 265 -1.95 -8.20 -21.89
CA GLU A 265 -3.12 -7.84 -21.10
C GLU A 265 -2.79 -6.86 -19.97
N PHE A 266 -1.69 -7.10 -19.25
CA PHE A 266 -1.21 -6.20 -18.21
C PHE A 266 -0.92 -4.81 -18.75
N TRP A 267 -0.15 -4.71 -19.84
CA TRP A 267 0.19 -3.42 -20.43
C TRP A 267 -1.03 -2.69 -21.01
N GLY A 268 -2.00 -3.43 -21.54
CA GLY A 268 -3.29 -2.90 -21.98
C GLY A 268 -4.06 -2.26 -20.83
N ASP A 269 -4.27 -3.01 -19.73
CA ASP A 269 -4.99 -2.50 -18.56
C ASP A 269 -4.26 -1.35 -17.88
N PHE A 270 -2.93 -1.42 -17.82
CA PHE A 270 -2.08 -0.36 -17.28
C PHE A 270 -2.25 0.93 -18.09
N THR A 271 -2.18 0.85 -19.43
CA THR A 271 -2.28 2.02 -20.31
C THR A 271 -3.67 2.65 -20.23
N ILE A 272 -4.73 1.84 -20.28
CA ILE A 272 -6.11 2.33 -20.17
C ILE A 272 -6.31 3.02 -18.81
N THR A 273 -5.85 2.38 -17.73
CA THR A 273 -5.98 2.94 -16.38
C THR A 273 -5.18 4.23 -16.22
N LEU A 274 -3.99 4.32 -16.83
CA LEU A 274 -3.16 5.53 -16.82
C LEU A 274 -3.87 6.69 -17.53
N VAL A 275 -4.42 6.46 -18.72
CA VAL A 275 -5.17 7.49 -19.48
C VAL A 275 -6.38 7.96 -18.69
N LEU A 276 -7.15 7.04 -18.11
CA LEU A 276 -8.31 7.39 -17.30
C LEU A 276 -7.92 8.13 -16.01
N ALA A 277 -6.80 7.76 -15.39
CA ALA A 277 -6.27 8.48 -14.23
C ALA A 277 -5.88 9.92 -14.56
N VAL A 278 -5.28 10.19 -15.73
CA VAL A 278 -5.00 11.56 -16.17
C VAL A 278 -6.29 12.37 -16.28
N ILE A 279 -7.32 11.81 -16.93
CA ILE A 279 -8.63 12.48 -17.06
C ILE A 279 -9.23 12.75 -15.66
N TRP A 280 -9.16 11.76 -14.77
CA TRP A 280 -9.67 11.88 -13.41
C TRP A 280 -8.97 12.96 -12.60
N VAL A 281 -7.64 13.01 -12.66
CA VAL A 281 -6.84 14.03 -11.97
C VAL A 281 -7.18 15.43 -12.49
N LEU A 282 -7.34 15.60 -13.80
CA LEU A 282 -7.68 16.90 -14.39
C LEU A 282 -9.12 17.32 -14.06
N ALA A 283 -10.06 16.37 -13.99
CA ALA A 283 -11.47 16.64 -13.73
C ALA A 283 -11.78 16.88 -12.24
N PHE A 284 -11.14 16.14 -11.33
CA PHE A 284 -11.52 16.11 -9.92
C PHE A 284 -10.41 16.56 -8.97
N GLU A 285 -9.20 15.98 -9.07
CA GLU A 285 -8.14 16.30 -8.10
C GLU A 285 -7.57 17.72 -8.29
N SER A 286 -7.31 18.12 -9.55
CA SER A 286 -6.68 19.40 -9.87
C SER A 286 -7.54 20.61 -9.47
N PRO A 287 -8.86 20.64 -9.75
CA PRO A 287 -9.72 21.72 -9.28
C PRO A 287 -9.77 21.80 -7.76
N VAL A 288 -9.83 20.66 -7.06
CA VAL A 288 -9.86 20.60 -5.59
C VAL A 288 -8.57 21.15 -5.00
N LEU A 289 -7.41 20.79 -5.55
CA LEU A 289 -6.11 21.31 -5.11
C LEU A 289 -5.99 22.83 -5.33
N VAL A 290 -6.56 23.35 -6.41
CA VAL A 290 -6.60 24.81 -6.67
C VAL A 290 -7.54 25.51 -5.69
N LEU A 291 -8.72 24.95 -5.43
CA LEU A 291 -9.68 25.48 -4.46
C LEU A 291 -9.10 25.48 -3.04
N GLU A 292 -8.43 24.40 -2.64
CA GLU A 292 -7.72 24.30 -1.36
C GLU A 292 -6.69 25.41 -1.23
N LYS A 293 -5.83 25.59 -2.24
CA LYS A 293 -4.86 26.68 -2.27
C LYS A 293 -5.55 28.04 -2.16
N MET A 294 -6.61 28.29 -2.92
CA MET A 294 -7.34 29.58 -2.85
C MET A 294 -7.94 29.84 -1.46
N LEU A 295 -8.48 28.82 -0.79
CA LEU A 295 -9.08 28.96 0.54
C LEU A 295 -8.03 29.23 1.62
N PHE A 296 -6.94 28.46 1.63
CA PHE A 296 -5.94 28.54 2.70
C PHE A 296 -4.86 29.62 2.46
N HIS A 297 -4.54 29.98 1.21
CA HIS A 297 -3.61 31.07 0.90
C HIS A 297 -4.19 32.43 1.31
N ARG A 298 -5.51 32.62 1.13
CA ARG A 298 -6.24 33.81 1.59
C ARG A 298 -6.23 33.96 3.12
N GLN A 299 -6.12 32.84 3.84
CA GLN A 299 -6.04 32.81 5.30
C GLN A 299 -4.63 33.16 5.81
N GLN A 300 -3.58 32.82 5.04
CA GLN A 300 -2.19 33.22 5.32
C GLN A 300 -1.96 34.72 5.12
N GLU A 301 -2.50 35.31 4.05
CA GLU A 301 -2.44 36.76 3.81
C GLU A 301 -3.22 37.56 4.87
N ARG A 302 -4.38 37.04 5.31
CA ARG A 302 -5.20 37.67 6.35
C ARG A 302 -4.59 37.59 7.75
N ASN A 303 -3.74 36.59 8.03
CA ASN A 303 -3.09 36.41 9.33
C ASN A 303 -1.68 37.03 9.42
N GLY A 304 -1.26 37.83 8.42
CA GLY A 304 -0.06 38.68 8.51
C GLY A 304 1.27 37.94 8.79
N LYS A 305 1.37 36.63 8.51
CA LYS A 305 2.65 35.93 8.63
C LYS A 305 3.54 36.28 7.43
N PRO A 306 4.76 36.81 7.64
CA PRO A 306 5.65 37.12 6.53
C PRO A 306 6.00 35.85 5.75
N LYS A 307 6.09 35.97 4.42
CA LYS A 307 6.58 34.94 3.51
C LYS A 307 7.99 34.50 3.93
N SER A 308 8.12 33.36 4.59
CA SER A 308 9.40 32.66 4.73
C SER A 308 9.40 31.38 3.88
N ASP A 309 10.16 31.45 2.77
CA ASP A 309 10.95 30.35 2.20
C ASP A 309 10.25 29.13 1.55
N ILE A 310 9.12 29.29 0.88
CA ILE A 310 8.56 28.23 -0.01
C ILE A 310 8.89 28.48 -1.50
N GLU A 311 9.36 29.67 -1.87
CA GLU A 311 9.54 30.06 -3.28
C GLU A 311 10.88 29.63 -3.92
N LYS A 312 11.70 28.82 -3.23
CA LYS A 312 12.93 28.26 -3.81
C LYS A 312 12.81 26.83 -4.35
N ALA A 313 11.67 26.17 -4.21
CA ALA A 313 11.50 24.77 -4.66
C ALA A 313 10.79 24.61 -6.01
N SER A 314 10.48 25.70 -6.73
CA SER A 314 9.84 25.63 -8.05
C SER A 314 10.75 25.94 -9.24
N ASN A 315 12.05 26.22 -9.01
CA ASN A 315 13.03 26.48 -10.07
C ASN A 315 14.32 25.64 -9.92
N SER A 316 14.19 24.39 -9.49
CA SER A 316 15.27 23.37 -9.57
C SER A 316 14.70 21.97 -9.53
#